data_AF-A0A961AX99-F1
#
_entry.id   AF-A0A961AX99-F1
#
_cell.length_a   1.000
_cell.length_b   1.000
_cell.length_c   1.000
_cell.angle_alpha   90.00
_cell.angle_beta   90.00
_cell.angle_gamma   90.00
#
_symmetry.space_group_name_H-M   'P 1'
#
loop_
_entity.id
_entity.type
_entity.pdbx_description
1 polymer ?
#
loop_
_entity_poly.entity_id
_entity_poly.type
_entity_poly.pdbx_seq_one_letter_code
_entity_poly.pdbx_strand_id
1 'polypeptide(L)'
;FSHILNGDMRLNVRILAILHGILFLGLVGRVLLRHGGRSSGTNSRNAGLPVLVMGIGLLAIGYGGTFFGNLVKAAVGRQREYLADASAVQFTRNPQGIAGALKKIGGYLSGSDTSNDNAQEASHFFFAPVAARFARFLFATHPPLPERIRAIDPGWDGTYPEVLPLAAPAAAQDMADPLLAGMVAGT
;
A
#
# COMPACT_ATOMS: atom_id res chain seq x y z
N PHE A 1 -9.68 2.29 -19.67
CA PHE A 1 -9.12 2.48 -21.03
C PHE A 1 -7.77 3.18 -21.05
N SER A 2 -7.54 4.26 -20.29
CA SER A 2 -6.22 4.94 -20.22
C SER A 2 -5.07 4.04 -19.74
N HIS A 3 -5.30 3.15 -18.76
CA HIS A 3 -4.27 2.22 -18.24
C HIS A 3 -3.87 1.10 -19.23
N ILE A 4 -4.70 0.77 -20.23
CA ILE A 4 -4.35 -0.15 -21.33
C ILE A 4 -3.62 0.62 -22.43
N LEU A 5 -4.07 1.84 -22.75
CA LEU A 5 -3.48 2.70 -23.77
C LEU A 5 -2.05 3.13 -23.41
N ASN A 6 -1.80 3.49 -22.14
CA ASN A 6 -0.47 3.88 -21.64
C ASN A 6 0.43 2.68 -21.25
N GLY A 7 -0.07 1.45 -21.41
CA GLY A 7 0.70 0.23 -21.16
C GLY A 7 1.06 -0.04 -19.70
N ASP A 8 0.33 0.55 -18.75
CA ASP A 8 0.65 0.56 -17.31
C ASP A 8 0.74 -0.84 -16.72
N MET A 9 -0.10 -1.77 -17.17
CA MET A 9 -0.07 -3.17 -16.71
C MET A 9 1.24 -3.86 -17.10
N ARG A 10 1.77 -3.61 -18.31
CA ARG A 10 3.04 -4.20 -18.75
C ARG A 10 4.21 -3.67 -17.93
N LEU A 11 4.21 -2.36 -17.64
CA LEU A 11 5.25 -1.76 -16.81
C LEU A 11 5.18 -2.28 -15.37
N ASN A 12 3.99 -2.33 -14.76
CA ASN A 12 3.81 -2.83 -13.40
C ASN A 12 4.24 -4.29 -13.27
N VAL A 13 3.88 -5.14 -14.23
CA VAL A 13 4.33 -6.55 -14.26
C VAL A 13 5.84 -6.65 -14.41
N ARG A 14 6.46 -5.81 -15.26
CA ARG A 14 7.91 -5.79 -15.46
C ARG A 14 8.67 -5.36 -14.20
N ILE A 15 8.23 -4.29 -13.54
CA ILE A 15 8.82 -3.83 -12.28
C ILE A 15 8.64 -4.90 -11.20
N LEU A 16 7.45 -5.50 -11.09
CA LEU A 16 7.19 -6.57 -10.13
C LEU A 16 8.10 -7.79 -10.36
N ALA A 17 8.31 -8.19 -11.61
CA ALA A 17 9.19 -9.30 -11.98
C ALA A 17 10.65 -9.02 -11.61
N ILE A 18 11.15 -7.81 -11.87
CA ILE A 18 12.52 -7.41 -11.50
C ILE A 18 12.68 -7.41 -9.97
N LEU A 19 11.71 -6.84 -9.24
CA LEU A 19 11.76 -6.81 -7.78
C LEU A 19 11.74 -8.20 -7.15
N HIS A 20 10.86 -9.08 -7.65
CA HIS A 20 10.81 -10.47 -7.18
C HIS A 20 12.08 -11.24 -7.54
N GLY A 21 12.68 -10.98 -8.71
CA GLY A 21 13.97 -11.57 -9.08
C GLY A 21 15.09 -11.19 -8.11
N ILE A 22 15.18 -9.91 -7.71
CA ILE A 22 16.15 -9.44 -6.73
C ILE A 22 15.85 -10.00 -5.33
N LEU A 23 14.58 -10.04 -4.92
CA LEU A 23 14.18 -10.64 -3.65
C LEU A 23 14.56 -12.13 -3.59
N PHE A 24 14.38 -12.85 -4.70
CA PHE A 24 14.73 -14.26 -4.82
C PHE A 24 16.22 -14.50 -4.56
N LEU A 25 17.11 -13.64 -5.07
CA LEU A 25 18.55 -13.72 -4.77
C LEU A 25 18.82 -13.56 -3.27
N GLY A 26 18.14 -12.63 -2.59
CA GLY A 26 18.23 -12.47 -1.14
C GLY A 26 17.69 -13.67 -0.36
N LEU A 27 16.62 -14.29 -0.87
CA LEU A 27 16.03 -15.49 -0.30
C LEU A 27 17.00 -16.67 -0.38
N VAL A 28 17.63 -16.85 -1.55
CA VAL A 28 18.68 -17.86 -1.77
C VAL A 28 19.87 -17.62 -0.83
N GLY A 29 20.34 -16.37 -0.70
CA GLY A 29 21.38 -16.00 0.26
C GLY A 29 21.03 -16.36 1.70
N ARG A 30 19.78 -16.11 2.12
CA ARG A 30 19.26 -16.47 3.45
C ARG A 30 19.21 -17.98 3.67
N VAL A 31 18.76 -18.73 2.67
CA VAL A 31 18.72 -20.21 2.71
C VAL A 31 20.13 -20.79 2.81
N LEU A 32 21.08 -20.25 2.03
CA LEU A 32 22.49 -20.64 2.07
C LEU A 32 23.11 -20.38 3.46
N LEU A 33 22.85 -19.23 4.08
CA LEU A 33 23.33 -18.95 5.43
C LEU A 33 22.69 -19.84 6.50
N ARG A 34 21.39 -20.14 6.36
CA ARG A 34 20.66 -21.00 7.31
C ARG A 34 21.11 -22.46 7.25
N HIS A 35 21.42 -22.98 6.07
CA HIS A 35 21.91 -24.36 5.90
C HIS A 35 23.43 -24.47 6.09
N GLY A 36 24.18 -23.47 5.62
CA GLY A 36 25.63 -23.38 5.81
C GLY A 36 26.04 -23.18 7.28
N GLY A 37 25.26 -22.41 8.06
CA GLY A 37 25.50 -22.23 9.49
C GLY A 37 25.13 -23.45 10.36
N ARG A 38 24.31 -24.37 9.85
CA ARG A 38 23.93 -25.63 10.52
C ARG A 38 24.90 -26.78 10.25
N SER A 39 25.74 -26.66 9.22
CA SER A 39 26.82 -27.62 8.91
C SER A 39 28.09 -27.36 9.74
N SER A 40 27.94 -27.00 11.03
CA SER A 40 29.05 -26.77 11.97
C SER A 40 29.40 -28.02 12.81
N GLY A 41 29.07 -29.21 12.28
CA GLY A 41 29.49 -30.48 12.84
C GLY A 41 30.56 -31.09 11.96
N THR A 42 31.79 -31.14 12.46
CA THR A 42 32.94 -31.92 11.94
C THR A 42 33.78 -31.30 10.81
N ASN A 43 34.87 -30.64 11.24
CA ASN A 43 36.20 -30.71 10.63
C ASN A 43 36.53 -30.02 9.29
N SER A 44 35.73 -29.09 8.76
CA SER A 44 36.11 -28.32 7.54
C SER A 44 36.00 -26.79 7.70
N ARG A 45 36.80 -26.23 8.61
CA ARG A 45 36.89 -24.76 8.85
C ARG A 45 37.20 -23.94 7.57
N ASN A 46 37.79 -24.56 6.54
CA ASN A 46 38.16 -23.90 5.28
C ASN A 46 37.10 -24.00 4.16
N ALA A 47 36.13 -24.91 4.25
CA ALA A 47 35.11 -25.10 3.20
C ALA A 47 33.83 -24.25 3.42
N GLY A 48 33.55 -23.87 4.67
CA GLY A 48 32.35 -23.08 5.02
C GLY A 48 32.48 -21.57 4.81
N LEU A 49 33.70 -21.02 4.86
CA LEU A 49 33.95 -19.58 4.71
C LEU A 49 33.48 -19.00 3.35
N PRO A 50 33.77 -19.62 2.18
CA PRO A 50 33.28 -19.09 0.91
C PRO A 50 31.75 -19.12 0.80
N VAL A 51 31.09 -20.14 1.36
CA VAL A 51 29.62 -20.25 1.39
C VAL A 51 29.01 -19.14 2.25
N LEU A 52 29.65 -18.81 3.38
CA LEU A 52 29.21 -17.73 4.27
C LEU A 52 29.35 -16.36 3.60
N VAL A 53 30.50 -16.07 2.99
CA VAL A 53 30.73 -14.81 2.26
C VAL A 53 29.74 -14.64 1.11
N MET A 54 29.50 -15.71 0.34
CA MET A 54 28.53 -15.70 -0.75
C MET A 54 27.09 -15.51 -0.25
N GLY A 55 26.72 -16.16 0.84
CA GLY A 55 25.40 -16.01 1.47
C GLY A 55 25.14 -14.58 1.96
N ILE A 56 26.13 -13.95 2.59
CA ILE A 56 26.06 -12.54 3.04
C ILE A 56 25.95 -11.60 1.84
N GLY A 57 26.75 -11.81 0.78
CA GLY A 57 26.69 -10.99 -0.44
C GLY A 57 25.33 -11.03 -1.12
N LEU A 58 24.76 -12.23 -1.30
CA LEU A 58 23.42 -12.41 -1.86
C LEU A 58 22.33 -11.78 -0.99
N LEU A 59 22.47 -11.88 0.34
CA LEU A 59 21.53 -11.28 1.27
C LEU A 59 21.56 -9.75 1.20
N ALA A 60 22.75 -9.15 1.16
CA ALA A 60 22.93 -7.71 1.03
C ALA A 60 22.36 -7.18 -0.29
N ILE A 61 22.67 -7.84 -1.41
CA ILE A 61 22.15 -7.45 -2.74
C ILE A 61 20.63 -7.63 -2.80
N GLY A 62 20.10 -8.75 -2.31
CA GLY A 62 18.67 -9.03 -2.38
C GLY A 62 17.85 -8.07 -1.54
N TYR A 63 18.14 -7.97 -0.24
CA TYR A 63 17.40 -7.07 0.64
C TYR A 63 17.62 -5.60 0.28
N GLY A 64 18.87 -5.19 0.06
CA GLY A 64 19.19 -3.82 -0.35
C GLY A 64 18.50 -3.46 -1.65
N GLY A 65 18.61 -4.33 -2.67
CA GLY A 65 17.97 -4.12 -3.96
C GLY A 65 16.45 -4.09 -3.88
N THR A 66 15.81 -4.91 -3.04
CA THR A 66 14.36 -4.83 -2.82
C THR A 66 13.92 -3.55 -2.12
N PHE A 67 14.74 -3.04 -1.19
CA PHE A 67 14.44 -1.79 -0.49
C PHE A 67 14.44 -0.60 -1.46
N PHE A 68 15.52 -0.43 -2.22
CA PHE A 68 15.60 0.63 -3.23
C PHE A 68 14.60 0.42 -4.37
N GLY A 69 14.38 -0.82 -4.77
CA GLY A 69 13.43 -1.17 -5.81
C GLY A 69 11.98 -0.85 -5.42
N ASN A 70 11.60 -1.08 -4.16
CA ASN A 70 10.29 -0.68 -3.64
C ASN A 70 10.13 0.84 -3.62
N LEU A 71 11.20 1.59 -3.34
CA LEU A 71 11.19 3.05 -3.39
C LEU A 71 10.97 3.57 -4.82
N VAL A 72 11.66 2.99 -5.80
CA VAL A 72 11.47 3.31 -7.23
C VAL A 72 10.05 2.95 -7.67
N LYS A 73 9.54 1.78 -7.28
CA LYS A 73 8.15 1.37 -7.57
C LYS A 73 7.15 2.37 -7.01
N ALA A 74 7.35 2.83 -5.77
CA ALA A 74 6.48 3.85 -5.16
C ALA A 74 6.54 5.17 -5.93
N ALA A 75 7.73 5.61 -6.36
CA ALA A 75 7.89 6.83 -7.16
C ALA A 75 7.20 6.74 -8.53
N VAL A 76 7.35 5.61 -9.23
CA VAL A 76 6.69 5.37 -10.52
C VAL A 76 5.17 5.30 -10.36
N GLY A 77 4.68 4.68 -9.27
CA GLY A 77 3.26 4.65 -8.93
C GLY A 77 2.66 6.04 -8.78
N ARG A 78 3.34 6.95 -8.07
CA ARG A 78 2.90 8.34 -7.91
C ARG A 78 2.80 9.09 -9.24
N GLN A 79 3.80 8.97 -10.12
CA GLN A 79 3.77 9.60 -11.45
C GLN A 79 2.62 9.08 -12.32
N ARG A 80 2.31 7.79 -12.22
CA ARG A 80 1.20 7.17 -12.97
C ARG A 80 -0.15 7.69 -12.53
N GLU A 81 -0.33 8.00 -11.26
CA GLU A 81 -1.58 8.54 -10.75
C GLU A 81 -1.86 9.95 -11.25
N TYR A 82 -0.82 10.79 -11.38
CA TYR A 82 -0.95 12.09 -12.05
C TYR A 82 -1.37 11.96 -13.51
N LEU A 83 -0.82 10.97 -14.24
CA LEU A 83 -1.24 10.67 -15.62
C LEU A 83 -2.69 10.16 -15.68
N ALA A 84 -3.10 9.36 -14.69
CA ALA A 84 -4.47 8.87 -14.59
C ALA A 84 -5.45 10.05 -14.37
N ASP A 85 -5.15 10.93 -13.42
CA ASP A 85 -5.94 12.13 -13.12
C ASP A 85 -6.05 13.05 -14.35
N ALA A 86 -4.92 13.31 -15.04
CA ALA A 86 -4.92 14.08 -16.28
C ALA A 86 -5.78 13.43 -17.37
N SER A 87 -5.69 12.10 -17.53
CA SER A 87 -6.52 11.37 -18.51
C SER A 87 -8.00 11.42 -18.16
N ALA A 88 -8.36 11.40 -16.87
CA ALA A 88 -9.73 11.51 -16.41
C ALA A 88 -10.32 12.89 -16.70
N VAL A 89 -9.54 13.96 -16.52
CA VAL A 89 -9.93 15.32 -16.91
C VAL A 89 -10.09 15.42 -18.43
N GLN A 90 -9.18 14.84 -19.22
CA GLN A 90 -9.27 14.84 -20.68
C GLN A 90 -10.54 14.14 -21.20
N PHE A 91 -10.92 13.00 -20.62
CA PHE A 91 -12.11 12.26 -21.05
C PHE A 91 -13.42 12.88 -20.58
N THR A 92 -13.46 13.45 -19.37
CA THR A 92 -14.68 14.05 -18.82
C THR A 92 -14.89 15.50 -19.28
N ARG A 93 -13.82 16.18 -19.71
CA ARG A 93 -13.79 17.63 -19.99
C ARG A 93 -14.33 18.47 -18.83
N ASN A 94 -14.34 17.93 -17.61
CA ASN A 94 -14.87 18.57 -16.41
C ASN A 94 -13.85 18.50 -15.26
N PRO A 95 -12.83 19.38 -15.25
CA PRO A 95 -11.81 19.41 -14.20
C PRO A 95 -12.40 19.71 -12.82
N GLN A 96 -13.45 20.54 -12.74
CA GLN A 96 -14.08 20.91 -11.47
C GLN A 96 -14.86 19.76 -10.84
N GLY A 97 -15.49 18.89 -11.64
CA GLY A 97 -16.15 17.69 -11.14
C GLY A 97 -15.17 16.73 -10.45
N ILE A 98 -13.99 16.52 -11.05
CA ILE A 98 -12.95 15.67 -10.47
C ILE A 98 -12.33 16.33 -9.23
N ALA A 99 -11.97 17.62 -9.31
CA ALA A 99 -11.45 18.35 -8.15
C ALA A 99 -12.44 18.37 -6.98
N GLY A 100 -13.74 18.58 -7.25
CA GLY A 100 -14.80 18.56 -6.25
C GLY A 100 -14.97 17.18 -5.59
N ALA A 101 -14.85 16.09 -6.37
CA ALA A 101 -14.87 14.74 -5.84
C ALA A 101 -13.67 14.47 -4.91
N LEU A 102 -12.45 14.87 -5.30
CA LEU A 102 -11.26 14.72 -4.45
C LEU A 102 -11.36 15.58 -3.18
N LYS A 103 -11.88 16.81 -3.26
CA LYS A 103 -12.14 17.66 -2.10
C LYS A 103 -13.13 17.00 -1.13
N LYS A 104 -14.20 16.38 -1.64
CA LYS A 104 -15.17 15.65 -0.82
C LYS A 104 -14.56 14.39 -0.18
N ILE A 105 -13.67 13.68 -0.87
CA ILE A 105 -12.94 12.55 -0.27
C ILE A 105 -12.02 13.03 0.86
N GLY A 106 -11.29 14.13 0.64
CA GLY A 106 -10.39 14.70 1.65
C GLY A 106 -11.12 15.31 2.85
N GLY A 107 -12.36 15.79 2.68
CA GLY A 107 -13.20 16.31 3.75
C GLY A 107 -13.91 15.26 4.61
N TYR A 108 -13.80 13.97 4.25
CA TYR A 108 -14.35 12.87 5.04
C TYR A 108 -13.45 12.62 6.27
N LEU A 109 -13.77 13.28 7.39
CA LEU A 109 -12.96 13.35 8.61
C LEU A 109 -12.83 12.04 9.38
N SER A 110 -13.72 11.06 9.14
CA SER A 110 -13.71 9.80 9.90
C SER A 110 -12.45 8.96 9.70
N GLY A 111 -11.65 9.25 8.67
CA GLY A 111 -10.46 8.46 8.38
C GLY A 111 -10.77 6.96 8.31
N SER A 112 -9.73 6.15 8.41
CA SER A 112 -9.85 4.69 8.56
C SER A 112 -8.66 4.24 9.40
N ASP A 113 -8.53 4.85 10.57
CA ASP A 113 -7.58 4.36 11.56
C ASP A 113 -8.26 3.26 12.36
N THR A 114 -7.81 2.03 12.14
CA THR A 114 -8.17 0.87 12.93
C THR A 114 -7.10 0.69 14.01
N SER A 115 -7.48 0.79 15.28
CA SER A 115 -6.57 0.76 16.43
C SER A 115 -6.27 -0.66 16.95
N ASN A 116 -6.49 -1.69 16.14
CA ASN A 116 -6.33 -3.09 16.55
C ASN A 116 -4.96 -3.59 16.10
N ASP A 117 -4.21 -4.21 17.02
CA ASP A 117 -2.88 -4.76 16.75
C ASP A 117 -2.89 -5.83 15.63
N ASN A 118 -4.01 -6.53 15.43
CA ASN A 118 -4.19 -7.51 14.35
C ASN A 118 -4.67 -6.89 13.02
N ALA A 119 -4.86 -5.57 12.97
CA ALA A 119 -5.38 -4.92 11.77
C ALA A 119 -4.41 -4.98 10.57
N GLN A 120 -3.12 -5.25 10.80
CA GLN A 120 -2.17 -5.55 9.72
C GLN A 120 -2.44 -6.89 9.04
N GLU A 121 -2.86 -7.91 9.78
CA GLU A 121 -3.16 -9.25 9.24
C GLU A 121 -4.45 -9.22 8.40
N ALA A 122 -5.43 -8.40 8.81
CA ALA A 122 -6.67 -8.15 8.06
C ALA A 122 -6.57 -6.97 7.07
N SER A 123 -5.37 -6.42 6.84
CA SER A 123 -5.16 -5.23 6.00
C SER A 123 -5.74 -5.35 4.58
N HIS A 124 -5.82 -6.56 4.05
CA HIS A 124 -6.39 -6.87 2.73
C HIS A 124 -7.93 -6.78 2.65
N PHE A 125 -8.63 -6.76 3.79
CA PHE A 125 -10.07 -6.51 3.87
C PHE A 125 -10.41 -5.02 4.03
N PHE A 126 -9.43 -4.19 4.40
CA PHE A 126 -9.65 -2.76 4.59
C PHE A 126 -9.38 -1.98 3.31
N PHE A 127 -10.28 -1.04 3.00
CA PHE A 127 -10.13 -0.13 1.87
C PHE A 127 -9.12 0.99 2.13
N ALA A 128 -8.71 1.20 3.38
CA ALA A 128 -7.70 2.19 3.73
C ALA A 128 -6.48 1.56 4.43
N PRO A 129 -5.31 2.19 4.25
CA PRO A 129 -4.04 1.58 4.64
C PRO A 129 -3.86 1.55 6.16
N VAL A 130 -3.77 0.35 6.73
CA VAL A 130 -3.44 0.10 8.15
C VAL A 130 -1.92 0.18 8.38
N ALA A 131 -1.30 1.29 8.01
CA ALA A 131 0.14 1.51 8.14
C ALA A 131 0.43 2.75 8.99
N ALA A 132 1.50 2.69 9.78
CA ALA A 132 2.00 3.83 10.53
C ALA A 132 2.26 5.04 9.60
N ARG A 133 2.01 6.25 10.10
CA ARG A 133 2.05 7.50 9.33
C ARG A 133 3.35 7.68 8.52
N PHE A 134 4.49 7.24 9.04
CA PHE A 134 5.79 7.27 8.34
C PHE A 134 5.91 6.22 7.21
N ALA A 135 5.43 5.00 7.45
CA ALA A 135 5.34 3.97 6.42
C ALA A 135 4.36 4.36 5.31
N ARG A 136 3.27 5.07 5.65
CA ARG A 136 2.37 5.69 4.67
C ARG A 136 3.11 6.67 3.76
N PHE A 137 4.10 7.44 4.22
CA PHE A 137 4.84 8.38 3.36
C PHE A 137 5.88 7.68 2.47
N LEU A 138 6.63 6.71 3.00
CA LEU A 138 7.70 6.05 2.25
C LEU A 138 7.20 4.96 1.30
N PHE A 139 6.14 4.25 1.68
CA PHE A 139 5.52 3.19 0.88
C PHE A 139 4.16 3.61 0.29
N ALA A 140 3.83 4.91 0.33
CA ALA A 140 2.69 5.45 -0.41
C ALA A 140 2.84 5.13 -1.89
N THR A 141 1.98 4.23 -2.38
CA THR A 141 1.79 3.96 -3.80
C THR A 141 0.99 5.07 -4.48
N HIS A 142 0.39 5.97 -3.69
CA HIS A 142 -0.45 7.07 -4.13
C HIS A 142 0.06 8.42 -3.57
N PRO A 143 0.12 9.50 -4.37
CA PRO A 143 0.47 10.82 -3.86
C PRO A 143 -0.63 11.32 -2.92
N PRO A 144 -0.27 12.15 -1.93
CA PRO A 144 -1.23 12.67 -0.97
C PRO A 144 -2.30 13.52 -1.69
N LEU A 145 -3.55 13.42 -1.20
CA LEU A 145 -4.71 14.10 -1.79
C LEU A 145 -4.50 15.60 -2.07
N PRO A 146 -3.86 16.40 -1.18
CA PRO A 146 -3.58 17.80 -1.45
C PRO A 146 -2.80 18.07 -2.74
N GLU A 147 -1.80 17.23 -3.05
CA GLU A 147 -0.98 17.39 -4.25
C GLU A 147 -1.78 17.08 -5.51
N ARG A 148 -2.64 16.06 -5.45
CA ARG A 148 -3.55 15.70 -6.55
C ARG A 148 -4.57 16.80 -6.84
N ILE A 149 -5.16 17.39 -5.79
CA ILE A 149 -6.11 18.51 -5.94
C ILE A 149 -5.42 19.71 -6.57
N ARG A 150 -4.22 20.09 -6.09
CA ARG A 150 -3.46 21.22 -6.65
C ARG A 150 -3.03 21.02 -8.10
N ALA A 151 -2.76 19.78 -8.51
CA ALA A 151 -2.43 19.46 -9.89
C ALA A 151 -3.59 19.69 -10.86
N ILE A 152 -4.84 19.59 -10.39
CA ILE A 152 -6.07 19.76 -11.20
C ILE A 152 -6.66 21.17 -11.03
N ASP A 153 -6.63 21.70 -9.80
CA ASP A 153 -7.14 23.01 -9.41
C ASP A 153 -6.03 23.80 -8.68
N PRO A 154 -5.19 24.54 -9.43
CA PRO A 154 -4.09 25.33 -8.86
C PRO A 154 -4.55 26.44 -7.90
N GLY A 155 -5.82 26.84 -7.98
CA GLY A 155 -6.41 27.89 -7.14
C GLY A 155 -6.95 27.41 -5.79
N TRP A 156 -6.76 26.13 -5.45
CA TRP A 156 -7.28 25.58 -4.20
C TRP A 156 -6.54 26.13 -2.97
N ASP A 157 -7.33 26.68 -2.04
CA ASP A 157 -6.94 27.31 -0.77
C ASP A 157 -6.52 26.31 0.34
N GLY A 158 -6.66 25.01 0.08
CA GLY A 158 -6.34 23.96 1.05
C GLY A 158 -7.49 23.61 1.99
N THR A 159 -8.68 24.19 1.81
CA THR A 159 -9.85 23.89 2.65
C THR A 159 -10.64 22.72 2.06
N TYR A 160 -11.05 21.81 2.93
CA TYR A 160 -11.92 20.71 2.55
C TYR A 160 -13.37 21.05 2.90
N PRO A 161 -14.35 20.74 2.03
CA PRO A 161 -15.76 20.84 2.39
C PRO A 161 -16.05 19.88 3.54
N GLU A 162 -16.76 20.34 4.57
CA GLU A 162 -17.21 19.48 5.66
C GLU A 162 -18.24 18.48 5.11
N VAL A 163 -17.91 17.19 5.17
CA VAL A 163 -18.78 16.13 4.68
C VAL A 163 -19.35 15.41 5.88
N LEU A 164 -20.60 15.72 6.20
CA LEU A 164 -21.33 15.00 7.25
C LEU A 164 -21.34 13.50 6.93
N PRO A 165 -21.02 12.63 7.89
CA PRO A 165 -21.16 11.19 7.69
C PRO A 165 -22.60 10.93 7.26
N LEU A 166 -22.79 10.25 6.13
CA LEU A 166 -24.09 9.67 5.80
C LEU A 166 -24.58 8.94 7.04
N ALA A 167 -25.77 9.33 7.56
CA ALA A 167 -26.42 8.62 8.65
C ALA A 167 -26.34 7.13 8.34
N ALA A 168 -25.85 6.35 9.31
CA ALA A 168 -25.61 4.92 9.13
C ALA A 168 -26.83 4.30 8.43
N PRO A 169 -26.64 3.43 7.41
CA PRO A 169 -27.76 2.80 6.74
C PRO A 169 -28.67 2.19 7.80
N ALA A 170 -29.97 2.47 7.71
CA ALA A 170 -30.97 2.05 8.71
C ALA A 170 -30.87 0.57 9.10
N ALA A 171 -30.30 -0.28 8.24
CA ALA A 171 -29.98 -1.68 8.52
C ALA A 171 -29.07 -1.91 9.74
N ALA A 172 -28.21 -0.96 10.13
CA ALA A 172 -27.38 -1.06 11.35
C ALA A 172 -28.15 -0.71 12.63
N GLN A 173 -29.28 0.00 12.51
CA GLN A 173 -30.13 0.36 13.64
C GLN A 173 -31.01 -0.83 14.07
N ASP A 174 -31.41 -1.70 13.14
CA ASP A 174 -32.16 -2.93 13.43
C ASP A 174 -31.33 -3.99 14.19
N MET A 175 -29.99 -3.95 14.10
CA MET A 175 -29.12 -4.88 14.83
C MET A 175 -28.87 -4.47 16.29
N ALA A 176 -29.18 -3.21 16.61
CA ALA A 176 -29.04 -2.63 17.93
C ALA A 176 -30.38 -2.55 18.67
N ASP A 177 -31.41 -3.23 18.16
CA ASP A 177 -32.72 -3.25 18.80
C ASP A 177 -32.66 -4.10 20.08
N PRO A 178 -32.92 -3.53 21.28
CA PRO A 178 -32.91 -4.25 22.56
C PRO A 178 -34.03 -5.31 22.68
N LEU A 179 -34.81 -5.56 21.63
CA LEU A 179 -35.98 -6.44 21.66
C LEU A 179 -35.67 -7.92 21.87
N LEU A 180 -34.40 -8.36 21.82
CA LEU A 180 -34.00 -9.70 22.27
C LEU A 180 -33.55 -9.75 23.75
N ALA A 181 -33.41 -8.60 24.43
CA ALA A 181 -33.10 -8.57 25.86
C ALA A 181 -34.32 -8.92 26.74
N GLY A 182 -35.53 -8.86 26.19
CA GLY A 182 -36.77 -9.22 26.89
C GLY A 182 -37.14 -10.71 26.85
N MET A 183 -36.48 -11.52 26.02
CA MET A 183 -36.93 -12.89 25.73
C MET A 183 -36.16 -13.99 26.50
N VAL A 184 -35.19 -13.61 27.34
CA VAL A 184 -34.42 -14.55 28.21
C VAL A 184 -34.78 -14.41 29.70
N ALA A 185 -35.72 -13.52 30.05
CA ALA A 185 -36.16 -13.29 31.43
C ALA A 185 -37.49 -13.98 31.81
N GLY A 186 -37.90 -15.03 31.10
CA GLY A 186 -39.14 -15.72 31.43
C GLY A 186 -39.40 -17.01 30.65
N THR A 187 -38.69 -18.08 31.01
CA THR A 187 -39.17 -19.47 31.23
C THR A 187 -38.02 -20.32 31.72
#